data_AF-A0A964UQW4-F1
#
_entry.id   AF-A0A964UQW4-F1
#
_cell.length_a   1.000
_cell.length_b   1.000
_cell.length_c   1.000
_cell.angle_alpha   90.00
_cell.angle_beta   90.00
_cell.angle_gamma   90.00
#
_symmetry.space_group_name_H-M   'P 1'
#
loop_
_entity.id
_entity.type
_entity.pdbx_description
1 polymer ?
#
loop_
_entity_poly.entity_id
_entity_poly.type
_entity_poly.pdbx_seq_one_letter_code
_entity_poly.pdbx_strand_id
1 'polypeptide(L)'
;TGVTAGVATGVAAPEDRPVAYLLAEVVDGALHIEQVSVHPDAARRGVGRALLSHAESYASQLALDALTLTTFTEVPWNAPYYTRLGFHTLAPAALTPGLRIIRAHEAELGLDRWPRVCMRRALPDPV
;
A
#
# COMPACT_ATOMS: atom_id res chain seq x y z
N THR A 1 -1.10 15.10 -19.09
CA THR A 1 -1.81 15.95 -18.11
C THR A 1 -1.68 15.26 -16.75
N GLY A 2 -0.50 15.34 -16.15
CA GLY A 2 -0.35 16.05 -14.86
C GLY A 2 -0.71 15.17 -13.67
N VAL A 3 0.04 14.08 -13.43
CA VAL A 3 -0.07 13.31 -12.18
C VAL A 3 0.97 13.87 -11.21
N THR A 4 0.51 14.45 -10.11
CA THR A 4 1.33 14.67 -8.93
C THR A 4 0.46 14.37 -7.72
N ALA A 5 0.72 13.22 -7.10
CA ALA A 5 0.36 12.95 -5.71
C ALA A 5 1.56 12.21 -5.11
N GLY A 6 2.23 12.84 -4.15
CA GLY A 6 3.40 12.28 -3.48
C GLY A 6 3.22 12.38 -1.98
N VAL A 7 3.47 11.27 -1.28
CA VAL A 7 3.76 11.31 0.15
C VAL A 7 5.13 10.68 0.36
N ALA A 8 6.12 11.55 0.62
CA ALA A 8 7.42 11.15 1.13
C ALA A 8 7.49 11.56 2.61
N THR A 9 7.58 10.60 3.52
CA THR A 9 7.90 10.87 4.93
C THR A 9 9.11 10.07 5.36
N GLY A 10 10.23 10.77 5.54
CA GLY A 10 11.44 10.25 6.15
C GLY A 10 11.58 10.72 7.59
N VAL A 11 12.25 9.92 8.42
CA VAL A 11 12.92 10.43 9.62
C VAL A 11 14.40 10.49 9.25
N ALA A 12 14.98 11.68 9.19
CA ALA A 12 16.36 11.88 8.76
C ALA A 12 16.97 13.19 9.33
N ALA A 13 17.92 13.06 10.25
CA ALA A 13 18.93 14.05 10.65
C ALA A 13 19.96 14.30 9.50
N PRO A 14 20.83 15.32 9.57
CA PRO A 14 21.53 15.89 8.40
C PRO A 14 22.49 14.97 7.60
N GLU A 15 22.73 13.75 8.06
CA GLU A 15 23.60 12.73 7.43
C GLU A 15 22.79 11.53 6.86
N ASP A 16 21.46 11.54 6.98
CA ASP A 16 20.58 10.38 6.81
C ASP A 16 20.18 10.09 5.36
N ARG A 17 20.61 8.92 4.87
CA ARG A 17 20.05 8.31 3.65
C ARG A 17 18.67 7.72 3.99
N PRO A 18 17.63 7.95 3.17
CA PRO A 18 16.32 7.35 3.41
C PRO A 18 16.43 5.81 3.40
N VAL A 19 16.10 5.20 4.54
CA VAL A 19 16.14 3.73 4.71
C VAL A 19 14.79 3.06 4.44
N ALA A 20 13.74 3.82 4.15
CA ALA A 20 12.44 3.29 3.77
C ALA A 20 11.56 4.36 3.10
N TYR A 21 10.57 3.92 2.33
CA TYR A 21 9.55 4.79 1.75
C TYR A 21 8.25 4.03 1.47
N LEU A 22 7.16 4.79 1.29
CA LEU A 22 5.86 4.32 0.85
C LEU A 22 5.36 5.24 -0.26
N LEU A 23 4.85 4.66 -1.34
CA LEU A 23 4.17 5.37 -2.43
C LEU A 23 2.70 4.98 -2.44
N ALA A 24 1.83 5.98 -2.55
CA ALA A 24 0.40 5.76 -2.57
C ALA A 24 -0.35 6.89 -3.30
N GLU A 25 -1.51 6.53 -3.84
CA GLU A 25 -2.43 7.44 -4.53
C GLU A 25 -3.88 7.22 -4.07
N VAL A 26 -4.75 8.21 -4.29
CA VAL A 26 -6.17 8.08 -3.94
C VAL A 26 -6.92 7.42 -5.09
N VAL A 27 -7.60 6.31 -4.80
CA VAL A 27 -8.33 5.50 -5.77
C VAL A 27 -9.68 5.12 -5.16
N ASP A 28 -10.77 5.55 -5.80
CA ASP A 28 -12.14 5.15 -5.45
C ASP A 28 -12.47 5.24 -3.94
N GLY A 29 -12.09 6.35 -3.29
CA GLY A 29 -12.34 6.57 -1.86
C GLY A 29 -11.41 5.80 -0.91
N ALA A 30 -10.33 5.20 -1.42
CA ALA A 30 -9.28 4.57 -0.61
C ALA A 30 -7.91 5.11 -0.96
N LEU A 31 -6.95 5.00 -0.02
CA LEU A 31 -5.55 5.24 -0.31
C LEU A 31 -4.91 3.93 -0.81
N HIS A 32 -4.62 3.85 -2.10
CA HIS A 32 -3.98 2.72 -2.73
C HIS A 32 -2.46 2.79 -2.57
N ILE A 33 -1.88 1.80 -1.91
CA ILE A 33 -0.45 1.68 -1.69
C ILE A 33 0.15 0.90 -2.87
N GLU A 34 0.86 1.61 -3.72
CA GLU A 34 1.59 1.04 -4.86
C GLU A 34 2.86 0.33 -4.40
N GLN A 35 3.56 0.92 -3.42
CA GLN A 35 4.85 0.40 -2.98
C GLN A 35 5.12 0.70 -1.52
N VAL A 36 5.64 -0.31 -0.82
CA VAL A 36 6.31 -0.15 0.48
C VAL A 36 7.69 -0.76 0.34
N SER A 37 8.72 -0.02 0.73
CA SER A 37 10.10 -0.49 0.63
C SER A 37 10.87 -0.09 1.86
N VAL A 38 11.59 -1.05 2.43
CA VAL A 38 12.43 -0.88 3.63
C VAL A 38 13.78 -1.49 3.31
N HIS A 39 14.85 -0.72 3.53
CA HIS A 39 16.22 -1.17 3.38
C HIS A 39 16.45 -2.41 4.27
N PRO A 40 17.15 -3.46 3.81
CA PRO A 40 17.36 -4.69 4.58
C PRO A 40 17.92 -4.45 5.98
N ASP A 41 18.85 -3.50 6.14
CA ASP A 41 19.45 -3.15 7.44
C ASP A 41 18.47 -2.49 8.43
N ALA A 42 17.36 -1.95 7.90
CA ALA A 42 16.25 -1.39 8.67
C ALA A 42 15.05 -2.35 8.77
N ALA A 43 15.11 -3.52 8.12
CA ALA A 43 14.03 -4.51 8.14
C ALA A 43 13.85 -5.13 9.54
N ARG A 44 12.65 -5.68 9.79
CA ARG A 44 12.28 -6.32 11.07
C ARG A 44 12.32 -5.41 12.31
N ARG A 45 12.49 -4.10 12.14
CA ARG A 45 12.47 -3.09 13.22
C ARG A 45 11.15 -2.30 13.29
N GLY A 46 10.09 -2.81 12.67
CA GLY A 46 8.77 -2.16 12.64
C GLY A 46 8.60 -1.03 11.63
N VAL A 47 9.62 -0.70 10.84
CA VAL A 47 9.60 0.44 9.89
C VAL A 47 8.44 0.36 8.88
N GLY A 48 8.21 -0.81 8.27
CA GLY A 48 7.08 -0.98 7.33
C GLY A 48 5.72 -0.77 7.99
N ARG A 49 5.57 -1.19 9.26
CA ARG A 49 4.34 -0.93 10.03
C ARG A 49 4.18 0.57 10.31
N ALA A 50 5.27 1.26 10.65
CA ALA A 50 5.23 2.71 10.88
C ALA A 50 4.82 3.49 9.62
N LEU A 51 5.32 3.08 8.44
CA LEU A 51 4.90 3.66 7.16
C LEU A 51 3.40 3.44 6.90
N LEU A 52 2.88 2.24 7.16
CA LEU A 52 1.45 1.94 6.98
C LEU A 52 0.57 2.68 7.97
N SER A 53 1.01 2.86 9.22
CA SER A 53 0.32 3.69 10.21
C SER A 53 0.31 5.16 9.79
N HIS A 54 1.39 5.66 9.20
CA HIS A 54 1.41 7.01 8.64
C HIS A 54 0.42 7.15 7.47
N ALA A 55 0.39 6.18 6.56
CA ALA A 55 -0.57 6.14 5.45
C ALA A 55 -2.02 6.11 5.94
N GLU A 56 -2.31 5.38 7.03
CA GLU A 56 -3.62 5.33 7.69
C GLU A 56 -4.04 6.70 8.22
N SER A 57 -3.15 7.40 8.94
CA SER A 57 -3.40 8.76 9.41
C SER A 57 -3.63 9.74 8.26
N TYR A 58 -2.85 9.63 7.20
CA TYR A 58 -3.01 10.45 6.00
C TYR A 58 -4.35 10.19 5.30
N ALA A 59 -4.72 8.92 5.12
CA ALA A 59 -6.01 8.55 4.54
C ALA A 59 -7.20 9.06 5.39
N SER A 60 -7.06 9.01 6.71
CA SER A 60 -8.07 9.53 7.65
C SER A 60 -8.25 11.05 7.52
N GLN A 61 -7.15 11.80 7.38
CA GLN A 61 -7.19 13.25 7.15
C GLN A 61 -7.87 13.64 5.84
N LEU A 62 -7.83 12.74 4.84
CA LEU A 62 -8.51 12.90 3.56
C LEU A 62 -9.95 12.36 3.56
N ALA A 63 -10.46 11.89 4.71
CA ALA A 63 -11.78 11.26 4.84
C ALA A 63 -11.99 10.09 3.87
N LEU A 64 -10.95 9.26 3.67
CA LEU A 64 -11.00 8.04 2.88
C LEU A 64 -11.47 6.86 3.74
N ASP A 65 -12.00 5.81 3.13
CA ASP A 65 -12.62 4.70 3.85
C ASP A 65 -11.63 3.57 4.19
N ALA A 66 -10.51 3.49 3.48
CA ALA A 66 -9.61 2.35 3.56
C ALA A 66 -8.21 2.63 3.02
N LEU A 67 -7.31 1.70 3.35
CA LEU A 67 -6.11 1.43 2.58
C LEU A 67 -6.36 0.24 1.64
N THR A 68 -5.80 0.30 0.43
CA THR A 68 -5.76 -0.85 -0.50
C THR A 68 -4.34 -1.09 -1.00
N LEU A 69 -4.05 -2.29 -1.49
CA LEU A 69 -2.78 -2.63 -2.14
C LEU A 69 -2.94 -3.82 -3.07
N THR A 70 -1.94 -4.07 -3.91
CA THR A 70 -1.78 -5.32 -4.65
C THR A 70 -0.52 -6.04 -4.17
N THR A 71 -0.59 -7.36 -3.99
CA THR A 71 0.56 -8.16 -3.56
C THR A 71 0.55 -9.56 -4.16
N PHE A 72 1.69 -10.24 -4.10
CA PHE A 72 1.82 -11.61 -4.59
C PHE A 72 1.21 -12.61 -3.60
N THR A 73 0.39 -13.55 -4.09
CA THR A 73 -0.22 -14.59 -3.24
C THR A 73 0.74 -15.71 -2.91
N GLU A 74 1.61 -16.09 -3.86
CA GLU A 74 2.49 -17.26 -3.75
C GLU A 74 3.83 -16.95 -3.09
N VAL A 75 4.07 -15.69 -2.69
CA VAL A 75 5.21 -15.32 -1.87
C VAL A 75 4.83 -15.55 -0.40
N PRO A 76 5.37 -16.57 0.29
CA PRO A 76 4.83 -17.07 1.56
C PRO A 76 4.82 -16.04 2.71
N TRP A 77 5.62 -14.99 2.59
CA TRP A 77 5.74 -13.94 3.59
C TRP A 77 4.89 -12.70 3.29
N ASN A 78 4.38 -12.51 2.06
CA ASN A 78 3.75 -11.26 1.63
C ASN A 78 2.29 -11.15 2.07
N ALA A 79 1.40 -11.93 1.46
CA ALA A 79 -0.03 -11.88 1.81
C ALA A 79 -0.25 -12.16 3.31
N PRO A 80 0.41 -13.14 3.96
CA PRO A 80 0.29 -13.33 5.41
C PRO A 80 0.78 -12.14 6.25
N TYR A 81 1.78 -11.38 5.78
CA TYR A 81 2.22 -10.17 6.46
C TYR A 81 1.10 -9.12 6.47
N TYR A 82 0.48 -8.86 5.32
CA TYR A 82 -0.62 -7.88 5.23
C TYR A 82 -1.88 -8.35 5.95
N THR A 83 -2.19 -9.65 5.92
CA THR A 83 -3.29 -10.21 6.72
C THR A 83 -3.12 -9.94 8.22
N ARG A 84 -1.91 -10.10 8.77
CA ARG A 84 -1.61 -9.76 10.18
C ARG A 84 -1.73 -8.26 10.48
N LEU A 85 -1.72 -7.41 9.46
CA LEU A 85 -1.90 -5.96 9.60
C LEU A 85 -3.36 -5.52 9.42
N GLY A 86 -4.29 -6.47 9.26
CA GLY A 86 -5.73 -6.22 9.13
C GLY A 86 -6.22 -6.11 7.69
N PHE A 87 -5.37 -6.37 6.69
CA PHE A 87 -5.80 -6.44 5.31
C PHE A 87 -6.51 -7.77 5.02
N HIS A 88 -7.52 -7.75 4.16
CA HIS A 88 -8.17 -8.95 3.65
C HIS A 88 -8.20 -8.92 2.11
N THR A 89 -8.15 -10.10 1.49
CA THR A 89 -8.22 -10.25 0.04
C THR A 89 -9.59 -9.82 -0.48
N LEU A 90 -9.61 -9.04 -1.57
CA LEU A 90 -10.83 -8.71 -2.30
C LEU A 90 -11.15 -9.78 -3.34
N ALA A 91 -12.40 -10.24 -3.37
CA ALA A 91 -12.90 -11.05 -4.48
C ALA A 91 -12.94 -10.23 -5.78
N PRO A 92 -12.86 -10.86 -6.97
CA PRO A 92 -12.94 -10.13 -8.25
C PRO A 92 -14.18 -9.24 -8.39
N ALA A 93 -15.31 -9.61 -7.79
CA ALA A 93 -16.53 -8.79 -7.80
C ALA A 93 -16.44 -7.53 -6.92
N ALA A 94 -15.57 -7.52 -5.91
CA ALA A 94 -15.36 -6.38 -5.00
C ALA A 94 -14.30 -5.39 -5.50
N LEU A 95 -13.64 -5.67 -6.64
CA LEU A 95 -12.72 -4.72 -7.26
C LEU A 95 -13.50 -3.55 -7.84
N THR A 96 -13.19 -2.36 -7.34
CA THR A 96 -13.68 -1.09 -7.86
C THR A 96 -13.11 -0.80 -9.27
N PRO A 97 -13.69 0.13 -10.03
CA PRO A 97 -13.20 0.47 -11.37
C PRO A 97 -11.71 0.85 -11.41
N GLY A 98 -11.24 1.70 -10.49
CA GLY A 98 -9.84 2.10 -10.38
C GLY A 98 -8.91 0.94 -10.04
N LEU A 99 -9.31 0.05 -9.13
CA LEU A 99 -8.53 -1.15 -8.82
C LEU A 99 -8.43 -2.11 -10.01
N ARG A 100 -9.46 -2.18 -10.86
CA ARG A 100 -9.39 -2.96 -12.12
C ARG A 100 -8.41 -2.34 -13.11
N ILE A 101 -8.39 -1.01 -13.22
CA ILE A 101 -7.43 -0.29 -14.07
C ILE A 101 -6.00 -0.55 -13.59
N ILE A 102 -5.75 -0.44 -12.28
CA ILE A 102 -4.44 -0.75 -11.69
C ILE A 102 -4.03 -2.20 -12.00
N ARG A 103 -4.92 -3.17 -11.77
CA ARG A 103 -4.63 -4.58 -12.07
C ARG A 103 -4.36 -4.84 -13.56
N ALA A 104 -5.09 -4.18 -14.45
CA ALA A 104 -4.84 -4.28 -15.89
C ALA A 104 -3.47 -3.70 -16.27
N HIS A 105 -3.13 -2.52 -15.75
CA HIS A 105 -1.82 -1.90 -15.99
C HIS A 105 -0.66 -2.75 -15.42
N GLU A 106 -0.80 -3.30 -14.21
CA GLU A 106 0.18 -4.24 -13.66
C GLU A 106 0.38 -5.49 -14.54
N ALA A 107 -0.71 -6.00 -15.14
CA ALA A 107 -0.66 -7.13 -16.05
C ALA A 107 0.07 -6.77 -17.37
N GLU A 108 -0.16 -5.58 -17.92
CA GLU A 108 0.55 -5.05 -19.09
C GLU A 108 2.06 -4.91 -18.83
N LEU A 109 2.43 -4.56 -17.59
CA LEU A 109 3.83 -4.53 -17.13
C LEU A 109 4.41 -5.93 -16.84
N GLY A 110 3.64 -7.00 -17.03
CA GLY A 110 4.07 -8.39 -16.86
C GLY A 110 4.12 -8.88 -15.41
N LEU A 111 3.56 -8.12 -14.45
CA LEU A 111 3.58 -8.50 -13.03
C LEU A 111 2.68 -9.70 -12.72
N ASP A 112 1.74 -10.01 -13.60
CA ASP A 112 0.85 -11.17 -13.52
C ASP A 112 1.56 -12.49 -13.86
N ARG A 113 2.85 -12.46 -14.22
CA ARG A 113 3.69 -13.66 -14.28
C ARG A 113 3.71 -14.43 -12.96
N TRP A 114 3.48 -13.73 -11.85
CA TRP A 114 3.19 -14.34 -10.55
C TRP A 114 1.78 -13.96 -10.10
N PRO A 115 1.01 -14.89 -9.52
CA PRO A 115 -0.34 -14.58 -9.08
C PRO A 115 -0.38 -13.44 -8.06
N ARG A 116 -1.23 -12.44 -8.34
CA ARG A 116 -1.42 -11.24 -7.52
C ARG A 116 -2.86 -11.13 -7.04
N VAL A 117 -3.04 -10.54 -5.87
CA VAL A 117 -4.35 -10.20 -5.30
C VAL A 117 -4.37 -8.75 -4.86
N CYS A 118 -5.55 -8.15 -4.94
CA CYS A 118 -5.82 -6.89 -4.25
C CYS A 118 -6.28 -7.19 -2.81
N MET A 119 -5.80 -6.39 -1.86
CA MET A 119 -6.22 -6.46 -0.47
C MET A 119 -6.71 -5.10 0.02
N ARG A 120 -7.65 -5.11 0.97
CA ARG A 120 -8.24 -3.90 1.59
C ARG A 120 -8.13 -3.98 3.11
N ARG A 121 -7.93 -2.82 3.75
CA ARG A 121 -8.06 -2.62 5.20
C ARG A 121 -8.88 -1.36 5.45
N ALA A 122 -10.05 -1.50 6.09
CA ALA A 122 -10.87 -0.35 6.47
C ALA A 122 -10.11 0.54 7.46
N LEU A 123 -10.31 1.85 7.37
CA LEU A 123 -9.89 2.76 8.44
C LEU A 123 -10.84 2.62 9.63
N PRO A 124 -10.37 2.83 10.87
CA PRO A 124 -11.26 2.94 12.01
C PRO A 124 -12.19 4.14 11.84
N ASP A 125 -13.40 4.05 12.40
CA ASP A 125 -14.32 5.18 12.44
C ASP A 125 -13.66 6.38 13.15
N PRO A 126 -13.89 7.63 12.69
CA PRO A 126 -13.41 8.80 13.39
C PRO A 126 -13.97 8.83 14.82
N VAL A 127 -13.09 8.93 15.82
CA VAL A 127 -13.46 9.13 17.24
C VAL A 127 -13.90 10.57 17.47
#